data_AF-A0A9E5ECJ4-F1
#
_entry.id   AF-A0A9E5ECJ4-F1
#
_cell.length_a   1.000
_cell.length_b   1.000
_cell.length_c   1.000
_cell.angle_alpha   90.00
_cell.angle_beta   90.00
_cell.angle_gamma   90.00
#
_symmetry.space_group_name_H-M   'P 1'
#
loop_
_entity.id
_entity.type
_entity.pdbx_description
1 polymer ?
#
loop_
_entity_poly.entity_id
_entity_poly.type
_entity_poly.pdbx_seq_one_letter_code
_entity_poly.pdbx_strand_id
1 'polypeptide(L)'
;TTSDRMERFTEPLMREYGVRMIVGKGGLRESSANAFQEFGGVYLAIIGGTAALETTWIDQIEDVDLDDLNPESLWKFKINQFGPLLVAMDSHGGSIYQEVKSEVASNKAAVLKSLGIV
;
A
#
# COMPACT_ATOMS: atom_id res chain seq x y z
N THR A 1 5.18 -4.90 3.66
CA THR A 1 5.11 -6.18 2.90
C THR A 1 4.08 -6.07 1.77
N THR A 2 3.76 -7.14 1.02
CA THR A 2 2.68 -7.07 -0.01
C THR A 2 1.34 -6.78 0.65
N SER A 3 0.77 -5.63 0.35
CA SER A 3 -0.38 -5.05 1.07
C SER A 3 -1.68 -5.77 0.81
N ASP A 4 -1.82 -6.40 -0.36
CA ASP A 4 -3.00 -7.18 -0.73
C ASP A 4 -3.39 -8.27 0.30
N ARG A 5 -2.41 -8.82 1.02
CA ARG A 5 -2.68 -9.82 2.09
C ARG A 5 -3.41 -9.23 3.29
N MET A 6 -3.38 -7.90 3.44
CA MET A 6 -3.96 -7.17 4.56
C MET A 6 -5.28 -6.48 4.20
N GLU A 7 -5.81 -6.69 2.99
CA GLU A 7 -7.02 -6.04 2.48
C GLU A 7 -8.19 -6.08 3.47
N ARG A 8 -8.44 -7.23 4.10
CA ARG A 8 -9.55 -7.44 5.05
C ARG A 8 -9.43 -6.62 6.35
N PHE A 9 -8.24 -6.07 6.64
CA PHE A 9 -7.98 -5.34 7.87
C PHE A 9 -8.06 -3.82 7.68
N THR A 10 -7.91 -3.32 6.46
CA THR A 10 -7.88 -1.88 6.18
C THR A 10 -9.12 -1.17 6.71
N GLU A 11 -10.32 -1.59 6.29
CA GLU A 11 -11.56 -0.92 6.69
C GLU A 11 -11.78 -0.96 8.22
N PRO A 12 -11.69 -2.11 8.92
CA PRO A 12 -11.79 -2.13 10.39
C PRO A 12 -10.76 -1.22 11.07
N LEU A 13 -9.49 -1.23 10.62
CA LEU A 13 -8.44 -0.37 11.18
C LEU A 13 -8.76 1.12 11.03
N MET A 14 -9.31 1.51 9.89
CA MET A 14 -9.71 2.90 9.64
C MET A 14 -10.94 3.30 10.45
N ARG A 15 -11.96 2.43 10.50
CA ARG A 15 -13.26 2.69 11.14
C ARG A 15 -13.14 2.72 12.66
N GLU A 16 -12.45 1.74 13.26
CA GLU A 16 -12.44 1.51 14.70
C GLU A 16 -11.26 2.21 15.39
N TYR A 17 -10.11 2.28 14.72
CA TYR A 17 -8.86 2.76 15.32
C TYR A 17 -8.34 4.06 14.70
N GLY A 18 -9.05 4.62 13.72
CA GLY A 18 -8.71 5.92 13.14
C GLY A 18 -7.45 5.91 12.27
N VAL A 19 -7.03 4.74 11.74
CA VAL A 19 -5.92 4.68 10.78
C VAL A 19 -6.27 5.50 9.53
N ARG A 20 -5.33 6.31 9.03
CA ARG A 20 -5.53 7.16 7.84
C ARG A 20 -4.45 6.99 6.78
N MET A 21 -3.30 6.42 7.16
CA MET A 21 -2.18 6.20 6.26
C MET A 21 -1.77 4.73 6.34
N ILE A 22 -1.65 4.08 5.18
CA ILE A 22 -1.14 2.72 5.07
C ILE A 22 0.06 2.74 4.14
N VAL A 23 1.20 2.18 4.60
CA VAL A 23 2.42 2.08 3.81
C VAL A 23 2.68 0.62 3.45
N GLY A 24 3.00 0.35 2.19
CA GLY A 24 3.39 -0.99 1.77
C GLY A 24 3.70 -1.10 0.29
N LYS A 25 3.68 -2.33 -0.24
CA LYS A 25 3.97 -2.58 -1.66
C LYS A 25 2.88 -3.41 -2.33
N GLY A 26 2.72 -3.23 -3.63
CA GLY A 26 1.81 -4.03 -4.47
C GLY A 26 0.36 -3.52 -4.51
N GLY A 27 0.00 -2.53 -3.70
CA GLY A 27 -1.34 -1.95 -3.70
C GLY A 27 -2.35 -2.73 -2.85
N LEU A 28 -3.55 -2.15 -2.77
CA LEU A 28 -4.72 -2.69 -2.08
C LEU A 28 -5.89 -2.81 -3.08
N ARG A 29 -6.98 -3.45 -2.66
CA ARG A 29 -8.16 -3.67 -3.51
C ARG A 29 -9.25 -2.61 -3.26
N GLU A 30 -10.39 -2.87 -3.89
CA GLU A 30 -11.54 -1.97 -3.93
C GLU A 30 -12.14 -1.67 -2.54
N SER A 31 -12.13 -2.63 -1.60
CA SER A 31 -12.66 -2.39 -0.26
C SER A 31 -11.81 -1.36 0.48
N SER A 32 -10.48 -1.47 0.41
CA SER A 32 -9.57 -0.44 0.91
C SER A 32 -9.75 0.90 0.20
N ALA A 33 -9.90 0.90 -1.13
CA ALA A 33 -10.12 2.13 -1.91
C ALA A 33 -11.41 2.86 -1.49
N ASN A 34 -12.47 2.12 -1.22
CA ASN A 34 -13.74 2.66 -0.73
C ASN A 34 -13.58 3.19 0.70
N ALA A 35 -12.88 2.47 1.56
CA ALA A 35 -12.58 2.92 2.92
C ALA A 35 -11.75 4.21 2.94
N PHE A 36 -10.79 4.38 2.02
CA PHE A 36 -10.03 5.64 1.89
C PHE A 36 -10.92 6.82 1.50
N GLN A 37 -11.91 6.61 0.64
CA GLN A 37 -12.87 7.65 0.28
C GLN A 37 -13.85 7.96 1.43
N GLU A 38 -14.36 6.93 2.11
CA GLU A 38 -15.34 7.08 3.20
C GLU A 38 -14.74 7.75 4.44
N PHE A 39 -13.54 7.33 4.85
CA PHE A 39 -12.92 7.76 6.11
C PHE A 39 -11.79 8.79 5.95
N GLY A 40 -11.43 9.13 4.72
CA GLY A 40 -10.32 10.01 4.39
C GLY A 40 -8.97 9.34 4.63
N GLY A 41 -8.47 8.53 3.69
CA GLY A 41 -7.19 7.86 3.83
C GLY A 41 -6.30 7.89 2.60
N VAL A 42 -5.09 7.38 2.77
CA VAL A 42 -4.09 7.30 1.70
C VAL A 42 -3.30 6.00 1.80
N TYR A 43 -3.04 5.40 0.65
CA TYR A 43 -2.06 4.34 0.51
C TYR A 43 -0.77 4.87 -0.11
N LEU A 44 0.32 4.71 0.63
CA LEU A 44 1.66 5.13 0.26
C LEU A 44 2.46 3.91 -0.18
N ALA A 45 2.80 3.87 -1.47
CA ALA A 45 3.66 2.84 -2.01
C ALA A 45 5.12 3.11 -1.61
N ILE A 46 5.71 2.16 -0.90
CA ILE A 46 7.16 2.08 -0.66
C ILE A 46 7.81 1.18 -1.70
N ILE A 47 9.07 1.47 -2.04
CA ILE A 47 9.85 0.65 -2.97
C ILE A 47 10.11 -0.70 -2.32
N GLY A 48 9.74 -1.78 -3.01
CA GLY A 48 9.98 -3.13 -2.49
C GLY A 48 11.42 -3.58 -2.73
N GLY A 49 12.03 -4.19 -1.71
CA GLY A 49 13.37 -4.78 -1.83
C GLY A 49 14.51 -3.86 -1.39
N THR A 50 14.20 -2.68 -0.87
CA THR A 50 15.16 -1.68 -0.39
C THR A 50 15.28 -1.65 1.13
N ALA A 51 14.94 -2.74 1.83
CA ALA A 51 14.88 -2.80 3.30
C ALA A 51 16.17 -2.34 4.00
N ALA A 52 17.34 -2.65 3.43
CA ALA A 52 18.63 -2.21 3.97
C ALA A 52 18.77 -0.67 3.97
N LEU A 53 18.27 0.00 2.94
CA LEU A 53 18.19 1.46 2.88
C LEU A 53 17.09 1.98 3.80
N GLU A 54 15.90 1.36 3.77
CA GLU A 54 14.75 1.78 4.60
C GLU A 54 15.06 1.74 6.10
N THR A 55 15.88 0.78 6.54
CA THR A 55 16.31 0.66 7.94
C THR A 55 17.18 1.85 8.37
N THR A 56 17.88 2.52 7.44
CA THR A 56 18.64 3.75 7.76
C THR A 56 17.75 4.94 8.11
N TRP A 57 16.44 4.86 7.82
CA TRP A 57 15.45 5.89 8.16
C TRP A 57 14.83 5.68 9.54
N ILE A 58 15.14 4.56 10.21
CA ILE A 58 14.68 4.27 11.56
C ILE A 58 15.76 4.79 12.52
N ASP A 59 15.41 5.83 13.28
CA ASP A 59 16.29 6.37 14.31
C ASP A 59 16.32 5.48 15.55
N GLN A 60 15.15 4.94 15.94
CA GLN A 60 14.99 4.18 17.17
C GLN A 60 13.80 3.24 17.11
N ILE A 61 13.94 2.07 17.72
CA ILE A 61 12.81 1.21 18.14
C ILE A 61 12.37 1.69 19.51
N GLU A 62 11.17 2.29 19.59
CA GLU A 62 10.64 2.84 20.84
C GLU A 62 9.93 1.78 21.68
N ASP A 63 9.27 0.83 21.02
CA ASP A 63 8.50 -0.23 21.70
C ASP A 63 8.25 -1.42 20.76
N VAL A 64 7.95 -2.58 21.35
CA VAL A 64 7.62 -3.82 20.64
C VAL A 64 6.51 -4.56 21.40
N ASP A 65 5.37 -4.75 20.75
CA ASP A 65 4.31 -5.64 21.24
C ASP A 65 4.36 -6.99 20.52
N LEU A 66 3.96 -8.06 21.24
CA LEU A 66 3.93 -9.43 20.72
C LEU A 66 5.30 -9.91 20.20
N ASP A 67 6.36 -9.68 20.98
CA ASP A 67 7.76 -9.96 20.60
C ASP A 67 8.05 -11.45 20.28
N ASP A 68 7.19 -12.36 20.75
CA ASP A 68 7.25 -13.78 20.41
C ASP A 68 6.92 -14.07 18.93
N LEU A 69 6.29 -13.12 18.22
CA LEU A 69 5.95 -13.23 16.79
C LEU A 69 7.11 -12.88 15.85
N ASN A 70 8.25 -12.43 16.37
CA ASN A 70 9.47 -12.13 15.61
C ASN A 70 9.23 -11.10 14.47
N PRO A 71 9.41 -11.38 13.15
CA PRO A 71 9.25 -10.34 12.15
C PRO A 71 7.81 -9.83 11.99
N GLU A 72 6.83 -10.51 12.61
CA GLU A 72 5.41 -10.15 12.60
C GLU A 72 4.97 -9.41 13.88
N SER A 73 5.89 -9.12 14.81
CA SER A 73 5.62 -8.29 15.99
C SER A 73 5.16 -6.88 15.60
N LEU A 74 4.48 -6.19 16.51
CA LEU A 74 4.05 -4.82 16.29
C LEU A 74 5.13 -3.87 16.78
N TRP A 75 5.81 -3.23 15.83
CA TRP A 75 6.95 -2.36 16.10
C TRP A 75 6.54 -0.90 16.13
N LYS A 76 6.95 -0.18 17.18
CA LYS A 76 6.85 1.27 17.24
C LYS A 76 8.21 1.88 16.90
N PHE A 77 8.32 2.45 15.71
CA PHE A 77 9.55 3.10 15.25
C PHE A 77 9.46 4.62 15.37
N LYS A 78 10.56 5.22 15.84
CA LYS A 78 10.88 6.62 15.57
C LYS A 78 11.65 6.68 14.26
N ILE A 79 11.12 7.44 13.30
CA ILE A 79 11.66 7.53 11.94
C ILE A 79 12.09 8.97 11.62
N ASN A 80 13.07 9.11 10.74
CA ASN A 80 13.55 10.40 10.25
C ASN A 80 13.72 10.36 8.74
N GLN A 81 13.16 11.35 8.05
CA GLN A 81 13.11 11.43 6.59
C GLN A 81 12.65 10.13 5.91
N PHE A 82 11.61 9.50 6.47
CA PHE A 82 11.08 8.23 5.95
C PHE A 82 10.47 8.41 4.56
N GLY A 83 11.17 7.91 3.55
CA GLY A 83 10.77 8.04 2.15
C GLY A 83 11.96 8.22 1.21
N PRO A 84 11.69 8.56 -0.06
CA PRO A 84 10.41 9.02 -0.59
C PRO A 84 9.33 7.93 -0.65
N LEU A 85 8.07 8.33 -0.49
CA LEU A 85 6.89 7.49 -0.66
C LEU A 85 6.02 8.05 -1.79
N LEU A 86 5.34 7.17 -2.52
CA LEU A 86 4.42 7.55 -3.60
C LEU A 86 2.97 7.43 -3.13
N VAL A 87 2.19 8.50 -3.25
CA VAL A 87 0.72 8.42 -3.12
C VAL A 87 0.19 7.59 -4.28
N ALA A 88 -0.17 6.34 -4.02
CA ALA A 88 -0.60 5.41 -5.06
C ALA A 88 -2.10 5.14 -5.03
N MET A 89 -2.78 5.40 -3.90
CA MET A 89 -4.24 5.49 -3.80
C MET A 89 -4.61 6.58 -2.80
N ASP A 90 -5.68 7.33 -3.04
CA ASP A 90 -6.09 8.47 -2.20
C ASP A 90 -7.58 8.47 -1.84
N SER A 91 -7.96 9.43 -1.00
CA SER A 91 -9.33 9.64 -0.53
C SER A 91 -10.27 10.28 -1.54
N HIS A 92 -9.77 10.65 -2.72
CA HIS A 92 -10.55 11.24 -3.81
C HIS A 92 -10.89 10.19 -4.88
N GLY A 93 -10.53 8.92 -4.64
CA GLY A 93 -10.76 7.80 -5.56
C GLY A 93 -9.61 7.60 -6.56
N GLY A 94 -8.51 8.34 -6.43
CA GLY A 94 -7.31 8.15 -7.26
C GLY A 94 -6.64 6.80 -7.00
N SER A 95 -6.20 6.13 -8.06
CA SER A 95 -5.44 4.87 -7.96
C SER A 95 -4.56 4.63 -9.19
N ILE A 96 -3.23 4.74 -9.00
CA ILE A 96 -2.24 4.45 -10.05
C ILE A 96 -2.38 2.99 -10.53
N TYR A 97 -2.72 2.08 -9.62
CA TYR A 97 -2.91 0.66 -9.96
C TYR A 97 -4.09 0.44 -10.90
N GLN A 98 -5.21 1.15 -10.69
CA GLN A 98 -6.37 1.03 -11.57
C GLN A 98 -6.13 1.70 -12.93
N GLU A 99 -5.45 2.85 -12.94
CA GLU A 99 -5.06 3.56 -14.15
C GLU A 99 -4.19 2.66 -15.05
N VAL A 100 -3.09 2.14 -14.51
CA VAL A 100 -2.18 1.24 -15.24
C VAL A 100 -2.90 -0.03 -15.69
N LYS A 101 -3.75 -0.62 -14.85
CA LYS A 101 -4.52 -1.82 -15.23
C LYS A 101 -5.44 -1.55 -16.42
N SER A 102 -6.09 -0.39 -16.44
CA SER A 102 -6.98 0.02 -17.53
C SER A 102 -6.22 0.27 -18.83
N GLU A 103 -5.07 0.95 -18.75
CA GLU A 103 -4.18 1.17 -19.89
C GLU A 103 -3.66 -0.16 -20.46
N VAL A 104 -3.16 -1.05 -19.61
CA VAL A 104 -2.65 -2.37 -20.00
C VAL A 104 -3.75 -3.21 -20.65
N ALA A 105 -4.98 -3.15 -20.16
CA ALA A 105 -6.11 -3.86 -20.78
C ALA A 105 -6.40 -3.36 -22.20
N SER A 106 -6.38 -2.04 -22.41
CA SER A 106 -6.55 -1.42 -23.73
C SER A 106 -5.41 -1.83 -24.69
N ASN A 107 -4.16 -1.72 -24.23
CA ASN A 107 -2.99 -2.09 -25.01
C ASN A 107 -3.00 -3.57 -25.38
N LYS A 108 -3.36 -4.45 -24.44
CA LYS A 108 -3.51 -5.88 -24.69
C LYS A 108 -4.55 -6.15 -25.78
N ALA A 109 -5.71 -5.50 -25.73
CA ALA A 109 -6.75 -5.67 -26.75
C ALA A 109 -6.26 -5.24 -28.14
N ALA A 110 -5.55 -4.11 -28.24
CA ALA A 110 -4.97 -3.62 -29.48
C ALA A 110 -3.94 -4.59 -30.07
N VAL A 111 -3.06 -5.15 -29.22
CA VAL A 111 -2.05 -6.15 -29.65
C VAL A 111 -2.70 -7.45 -30.09
N LEU A 112 -3.70 -7.95 -29.37
CA LEU A 112 -4.40 -9.18 -29.77
C LEU A 112 -5.09 -9.03 -31.14
N LYS A 113 -5.66 -7.85 -31.40
CA LYS A 113 -6.25 -7.52 -32.71
C LYS A 113 -5.20 -7.45 -33.82
N SER A 114 -4.03 -6.84 -33.57
CA SER A 114 -2.96 -6.75 -34.58
C SER A 114 -2.35 -8.12 -34.91
N LEU A 115 -2.44 -9.08 -33.98
CA LEU A 115 -2.02 -10.47 -34.18
C LEU A 115 -3.12 -11.36 -34.82
N GLY A 116 -4.32 -10.84 -35.06
CA GLY A 116 -5.45 -11.60 -35.62
C GLY A 116 -6.00 -12.69 -34.69
N ILE A 117 -5.75 -12.57 -33.38
CA ILE A 117 -6.27 -13.51 -32.36
C ILE A 117 -7.74 -13.19 -32.03
N VAL A 118 -8.13 -11.92 -32.15
CA VAL A 118 -9.48 -11.38 -31.93
C VAL A 118 -9.83 -10.37 -33.01
#